data_AF-A0AAW2XZ86-F1
#
_entry.id   AF-A0AAW2XZ86-F1
#
_cell.length_a   1.000
_cell.length_b   1.000
_cell.length_c   1.000
_cell.angle_alpha   90.00
_cell.angle_beta   90.00
_cell.angle_gamma   90.00
#
_symmetry.space_group_name_H-M   'P 1'
#
loop_
_entity.id
_entity.type
_entity.pdbx_description
1 polymer ?
#
loop_
_entity_poly.entity_id
_entity_poly.type
_entity_poly.pdbx_seq_one_letter_code
_entity_poly.pdbx_strand_id
1 'polypeptide(L)'
;MEDQLERLGRSLVLTEEEEGGLTLTQEVWTGDGRVEGFLVVGRLLTPRPYRFDVLRMTLTNILHPVRGLALKLLADNRDVVEAIGARLGTVIHVPAQSLLGWESKIRVNVSLDVRKPIKQGLRLQSPSGEELMVLFTYEKLPTFCYGCGVLGHILRDCASRLEELERGEGRGELQYGAWF
;
A
#
# COMPACT_ATOMS: atom_id res chain seq x y z
N MET A 1 -3.69 1.76 24.50
CA MET A 1 -3.20 1.27 23.19
C MET A 1 -3.31 -0.25 23.11
N GLU A 2 -2.81 -1.00 24.12
CA GLU A 2 -3.08 -2.44 24.33
C GLU A 2 -4.60 -2.75 24.27
N ASP A 3 -5.39 -1.91 24.92
CA ASP A 3 -6.85 -2.01 25.01
C ASP A 3 -7.60 -1.98 23.66
N GLN A 4 -7.04 -1.33 22.63
CA GLN A 4 -7.67 -1.29 21.30
C GLN A 4 -7.42 -2.58 20.51
N LEU A 5 -6.26 -3.20 20.66
CA LEU A 5 -5.93 -4.47 20.00
C LEU A 5 -6.68 -5.63 20.63
N GLU A 6 -6.81 -5.63 21.96
CA GLU A 6 -7.64 -6.62 22.65
C GLU A 6 -9.12 -6.50 22.24
N ARG A 7 -9.63 -5.28 22.10
CA ARG A 7 -10.98 -5.05 21.56
C ARG A 7 -11.13 -5.56 20.13
N LEU A 8 -10.16 -5.26 19.26
CA LEU A 8 -10.18 -5.72 17.87
C LEU A 8 -10.12 -7.26 17.79
N GLY A 9 -9.25 -7.88 18.59
CA GLY A 9 -9.10 -9.33 18.66
C GLY A 9 -10.37 -10.03 19.14
N ARG A 10 -11.09 -9.44 20.11
CA ARG A 10 -12.39 -9.96 20.58
C ARG A 10 -13.52 -9.77 19.58
N SER A 11 -13.41 -8.81 18.67
CA SER A 11 -14.43 -8.58 17.62
C SER A 11 -14.20 -9.40 16.35
N LEU A 12 -13.08 -10.10 16.22
CA LEU A 12 -12.81 -10.96 15.07
C LEU A 12 -13.51 -12.30 15.26
N VAL A 13 -14.41 -12.61 14.33
CA VAL A 13 -15.06 -13.90 14.18
C VAL A 13 -14.67 -14.43 12.80
N LEU A 14 -14.42 -15.73 12.68
CA LEU A 14 -14.23 -16.36 11.38
C LEU A 14 -15.52 -16.15 10.56
N THR A 15 -15.40 -15.63 9.35
CA THR A 15 -16.56 -15.52 8.46
C THR A 15 -16.99 -16.90 7.95
N GLU A 16 -18.23 -17.05 7.46
CA GLU A 16 -18.69 -18.31 6.84
C GLU A 16 -17.79 -18.76 5.67
N GLU A 17 -17.09 -17.81 5.01
CA GLU A 17 -16.08 -18.07 3.98
C GLU A 17 -14.75 -18.60 4.57
N GLU A 18 -14.39 -18.18 5.79
CA GLU A 18 -13.20 -18.63 6.53
C GLU A 18 -13.42 -19.95 7.29
N GLU A 19 -14.68 -20.33 7.56
CA GLU A 19 -15.05 -21.63 8.17
C GLU A 19 -14.81 -22.83 7.24
N GLY A 20 -14.90 -22.64 5.92
CA GLY A 20 -14.70 -23.69 4.92
C GLY A 20 -13.25 -24.22 4.82
N GLY A 21 -12.32 -23.60 5.54
CA GLY A 21 -10.89 -23.89 5.43
C GLY A 21 -10.30 -23.42 4.10
N LEU A 22 -8.99 -23.19 4.07
CA LEU A 22 -8.31 -22.83 2.83
C LEU A 22 -7.84 -24.10 2.10
N THR A 23 -8.32 -24.30 0.89
CA THR A 23 -7.78 -25.35 0.00
C THR A 23 -6.49 -24.84 -0.59
N LEU A 24 -5.35 -25.22 0.01
CA LEU A 24 -4.05 -24.95 -0.58
C LEU A 24 -3.88 -25.80 -1.83
N THR A 25 -3.90 -25.16 -3.00
CA THR A 25 -3.67 -25.79 -4.30
C THR A 25 -2.21 -26.14 -4.57
N GLN A 26 -1.31 -25.86 -3.63
CA GLN A 26 0.13 -26.06 -3.77
C GLN A 26 0.68 -26.84 -2.57
N GLU A 27 1.25 -28.01 -2.84
CA GLU A 27 2.01 -28.78 -1.86
C GLU A 27 3.19 -27.93 -1.36
N VAL A 28 3.26 -27.70 -0.06
CA VAL A 28 4.39 -27.01 0.57
C VAL A 28 5.51 -28.04 0.74
N TRP A 29 6.54 -27.95 -0.09
CA TRP A 29 7.74 -28.79 0.03
C TRP A 29 8.79 -28.04 0.86
N THR A 30 9.14 -28.58 2.03
CA THR A 30 10.47 -28.34 2.61
C THR A 30 11.42 -29.40 2.04
N GLY A 31 12.72 -29.09 1.92
CA GLY A 31 13.70 -29.88 1.17
C GLY A 31 13.96 -31.32 1.66
N ASP A 32 13.13 -31.85 2.55
CA ASP A 32 13.27 -33.11 3.27
C ASP A 32 12.02 -34.01 3.27
N GLY A 33 10.88 -33.59 2.70
CA GLY A 33 9.70 -34.46 2.57
C GLY A 33 8.36 -33.76 2.68
N ARG A 34 7.27 -34.54 2.54
CA ARG A 34 5.88 -34.08 2.68
C ARG A 34 5.61 -33.53 4.09
N VAL A 35 4.91 -32.40 4.17
CA VAL A 35 4.42 -31.85 5.45
C VAL A 35 3.25 -32.69 5.97
N GLU A 36 3.50 -33.58 6.94
CA GLU A 36 2.45 -34.29 7.71
C GLU A 36 1.94 -33.43 8.88
N GLY A 37 1.43 -32.22 8.60
CA GLY A 37 1.09 -31.25 9.65
C GLY A 37 -0.14 -30.39 9.39
N PHE A 38 -0.68 -29.82 10.47
CA PHE A 38 -1.75 -28.83 10.41
C PHE A 38 -1.22 -27.49 9.88
N LEU A 39 -1.91 -26.91 8.90
CA LEU A 39 -1.64 -25.55 8.41
C LEU A 39 -2.51 -24.55 9.18
N VAL A 40 -1.88 -23.59 9.86
CA VAL A 40 -2.58 -22.48 10.49
C VAL A 40 -2.49 -21.25 9.59
N VAL A 41 -3.64 -20.74 9.18
CA VAL A 41 -3.74 -19.43 8.51
C VAL A 41 -4.33 -18.44 9.49
N GLY A 42 -3.71 -17.26 9.60
CA GLY A 42 -4.17 -16.20 10.47
C GLY A 42 -3.67 -14.84 10.01
N ARG A 43 -4.31 -13.78 10.53
CA ARG A 43 -3.84 -12.40 10.38
C ARG A 43 -3.09 -11.99 11.63
N LEU A 44 -1.88 -11.45 11.48
CA LEU A 44 -1.13 -10.89 12.60
C LEU A 44 -1.55 -9.45 12.84
N LEU A 45 -2.16 -9.19 14.00
CA LEU A 45 -2.45 -7.83 14.46
C LEU A 45 -1.30 -7.33 15.33
N THR A 46 -0.71 -6.21 14.95
CA THR A 46 0.35 -5.57 15.74
C THR A 46 0.23 -4.06 15.66
N PRO A 47 0.44 -3.33 16.78
CA PRO A 47 0.43 -1.88 16.79
C PRO A 47 1.71 -1.29 16.20
N ARG A 48 2.74 -2.11 16.00
CA ARG A 48 4.05 -1.70 15.52
C ARG A 48 4.38 -2.36 14.19
N PRO A 49 5.01 -1.63 13.25
CA PRO A 49 5.54 -2.23 12.04
C PRO A 49 6.57 -3.30 12.44
N TYR A 50 6.59 -4.41 11.71
CA TYR A 50 7.47 -5.54 11.98
C TYR A 50 8.11 -6.05 10.69
N ARG A 51 9.34 -6.54 10.79
CA ARG A 51 10.03 -7.18 9.66
C ARG A 51 9.57 -8.63 9.58
N PHE A 52 8.80 -9.00 8.55
CA PHE A 52 8.26 -10.36 8.41
C PHE A 52 9.37 -11.41 8.45
N ASP A 53 10.54 -11.17 7.86
CA ASP A 53 11.64 -12.14 7.93
C ASP A 53 12.19 -12.34 9.35
N VAL A 54 12.23 -11.27 10.17
CA VAL A 54 12.63 -11.40 11.59
C VAL A 54 11.54 -12.06 12.37
N LEU A 55 10.29 -11.63 12.19
CA LEU A 55 9.17 -12.27 12.85
C LEU A 55 9.15 -13.76 12.50
N ARG A 56 9.28 -14.12 11.21
CA ARG A 56 9.38 -15.49 10.73
C ARG A 56 10.55 -16.19 11.41
N MET A 57 11.76 -15.64 11.35
CA MET A 57 12.94 -16.24 11.97
C MET A 57 12.73 -16.45 13.47
N THR A 58 12.23 -15.45 14.19
CA THR A 58 11.97 -15.48 15.62
C THR A 58 10.88 -16.48 15.98
N LEU A 59 9.74 -16.46 15.29
CA LEU A 59 8.64 -17.40 15.53
C LEU A 59 9.03 -18.81 15.14
N THR A 60 9.68 -19.00 13.99
CA THR A 60 10.24 -20.29 13.59
C THR A 60 11.22 -20.77 14.64
N ASN A 61 12.15 -19.96 15.16
CA ASN A 61 13.10 -20.36 16.21
C ASN A 61 12.43 -20.68 17.56
N ILE A 62 11.47 -19.87 18.00
CA ILE A 62 10.74 -20.08 19.26
C ILE A 62 9.90 -21.36 19.20
N LEU A 63 9.25 -21.60 18.06
CA LEU A 63 8.29 -22.68 17.87
C LEU A 63 8.93 -23.92 17.22
N HIS A 64 10.20 -23.83 16.80
CA HIS A 64 11.00 -24.93 16.25
C HIS A 64 10.99 -26.17 17.14
N PRO A 65 11.24 -26.08 18.47
CA PRO A 65 11.35 -27.26 19.33
C PRO A 65 10.03 -28.01 19.51
N VAL A 66 8.90 -27.41 19.16
CA VAL A 66 7.57 -27.97 19.46
C VAL A 66 7.00 -28.76 18.28
N ARG A 67 7.41 -28.52 17.02
CA ARG A 67 7.03 -29.32 15.82
C ARG A 67 7.63 -28.90 14.47
N GLY A 68 8.53 -27.91 14.42
CA GLY A 68 8.93 -27.26 13.17
C GLY A 68 7.80 -26.37 12.62
N LEU A 69 8.10 -25.09 12.36
CA LEU A 69 7.11 -24.12 11.88
C LEU A 69 7.61 -23.41 10.62
N ALA A 70 6.90 -23.59 9.51
CA ALA A 70 7.08 -22.84 8.28
C ALA A 70 6.03 -21.72 8.19
N LEU A 71 6.47 -20.46 8.20
CA LEU A 71 5.60 -19.31 8.00
C LEU A 71 5.74 -18.77 6.58
N LYS A 72 4.64 -18.76 5.84
CA LYS A 72 4.52 -18.18 4.50
C LYS A 72 3.51 -17.04 4.54
N LEU A 73 3.86 -15.90 3.95
CA LEU A 73 2.92 -14.82 3.74
C LEU A 73 1.98 -15.22 2.59
N LEU A 74 0.66 -15.21 2.84
CA LEU A 74 -0.33 -15.70 1.87
C LEU A 74 -0.81 -14.62 0.90
N ALA A 75 -0.58 -13.34 1.19
CA ALA A 75 -0.88 -12.22 0.30
C ALA A 75 0.34 -11.29 0.25
N ASP A 76 0.90 -11.10 -0.94
CA ASP A 76 1.92 -10.10 -1.19
C ASP A 76 1.22 -8.75 -1.38
N ASN A 77 1.72 -7.68 -0.76
CA ASN A 77 1.12 -6.33 -0.90
C ASN A 77 1.20 -5.82 -2.36
N ARG A 78 1.90 -6.55 -3.24
CA ARG A 78 2.07 -6.25 -4.66
C ARG A 78 0.76 -5.95 -5.38
N ASP A 79 -0.24 -6.83 -5.30
CA ASP A 79 -1.47 -6.66 -6.09
C ASP A 79 -2.21 -5.37 -5.69
N VAL A 80 -2.23 -5.07 -4.39
CA VAL A 80 -2.81 -3.82 -3.86
C VAL A 80 -2.02 -2.61 -4.35
N VAL A 81 -0.69 -2.68 -4.29
CA VAL A 81 0.21 -1.61 -4.73
C VAL A 81 0.11 -1.37 -6.23
N GLU A 82 0.02 -2.43 -7.03
CA GLU A 82 -0.18 -2.37 -8.48
C GLU A 82 -1.56 -1.79 -8.81
N ALA A 83 -2.62 -2.20 -8.10
CA ALA A 83 -3.96 -1.65 -8.28
C ALA A 83 -4.03 -0.15 -7.94
N ILE A 84 -3.37 0.30 -6.88
CA ILE A 84 -3.26 1.72 -6.53
C ILE A 84 -2.45 2.46 -7.60
N GLY A 85 -1.31 1.92 -8.01
CA GLY A 85 -0.47 2.50 -9.07
C GLY A 85 -1.20 2.62 -10.41
N ALA A 86 -2.06 1.66 -10.74
CA ALA A 86 -2.89 1.66 -11.94
C ALA A 86 -3.91 2.83 -11.95
N ARG A 87 -4.28 3.38 -10.78
CA ARG A 87 -5.12 4.59 -10.69
C ARG A 87 -4.36 5.87 -11.03
N LEU A 88 -3.04 5.84 -10.99
CA LEU A 88 -2.18 6.96 -11.40
C LEU A 88 -1.84 6.89 -12.90
N GLY A 89 -1.52 5.70 -13.40
CA GLY A 89 -1.11 5.48 -14.78
C GLY A 89 -0.74 4.02 -15.05
N THR A 90 0.14 3.77 -16.02
CA THR A 90 0.58 2.38 -16.29
C THR A 90 1.71 2.00 -15.36
N VAL A 91 1.53 0.97 -14.53
CA VAL A 91 2.58 0.48 -13.64
C VAL A 91 3.69 -0.17 -14.47
N ILE A 92 4.91 0.34 -14.33
CA ILE A 92 6.10 -0.18 -15.01
C ILE A 92 6.76 -1.26 -14.13
N HIS A 93 6.91 -0.97 -12.84
CA HIS A 93 7.64 -1.82 -11.91
C HIS A 93 7.35 -1.46 -10.45
N VAL A 94 7.14 -2.48 -9.62
CA VAL A 94 7.14 -2.36 -8.15
C VAL A 94 8.43 -2.95 -7.61
N PRO A 95 9.35 -2.12 -7.06
CA PRO A 95 10.59 -2.61 -6.45
C PRO A 95 10.31 -3.59 -5.31
N ALA A 96 11.01 -4.71 -5.31
CA ALA A 96 10.87 -5.73 -4.26
C ALA A 96 11.09 -5.13 -2.86
N GLN A 97 12.03 -4.19 -2.71
CA GLN A 97 12.31 -3.50 -1.45
C GLN A 97 11.09 -2.74 -0.90
N SER A 98 10.25 -2.20 -1.77
CA SER A 98 9.03 -1.49 -1.38
C SER A 98 7.93 -2.42 -0.87
N LEU A 99 8.03 -3.72 -1.14
CA LEU A 99 7.12 -4.75 -0.64
C LEU A 99 7.57 -5.35 0.70
N LEU A 100 8.82 -5.11 1.10
CA LEU A 100 9.38 -5.65 2.34
C LEU A 100 8.82 -4.96 3.61
N GLY A 101 8.10 -3.85 3.45
CA GLY A 101 7.49 -3.10 4.56
C GLY A 101 8.51 -2.40 5.47
N TRP A 102 9.71 -2.12 4.96
CA TRP A 102 10.80 -1.50 5.74
C TRP A 102 10.73 0.03 5.77
N GLU A 103 10.06 0.62 4.78
CA GLU A 103 9.92 2.06 4.65
C GLU A 103 8.48 2.48 4.99
N SER A 104 8.31 3.70 5.49
CA SER A 104 6.99 4.31 5.69
C SER A 104 6.28 4.67 4.38
N LYS A 105 6.96 4.49 3.24
CA LYS A 105 6.47 4.77 1.89
C LYS A 105 6.73 3.56 1.00
N ILE A 106 5.78 3.26 0.11
CA ILE A 106 5.94 2.26 -0.94
C ILE A 106 6.26 3.01 -2.24
N ARG A 107 7.33 2.62 -2.92
CA ARG A 107 7.69 3.18 -4.22
C ARG A 107 7.11 2.33 -5.33
N VAL A 108 6.62 3.00 -6.37
CA VAL A 108 6.12 2.36 -7.60
C VAL A 108 6.58 3.20 -8.77
N ASN A 109 7.14 2.56 -9.79
CA ASN A 109 7.44 3.21 -11.05
C ASN A 109 6.18 3.20 -11.92
N VAL A 110 5.63 4.38 -12.20
CA VAL A 110 4.40 4.54 -12.98
C VAL A 110 4.68 5.44 -14.18
N SER A 111 4.25 5.00 -15.37
CA SER A 111 4.15 5.86 -16.55
C SER A 111 2.93 6.75 -16.42
N LEU A 112 3.15 8.06 -16.32
CA LEU A 112 2.11 9.07 -16.11
C LEU A 112 1.87 9.88 -17.39
N ASP A 113 0.61 10.25 -17.62
CA ASP A 113 0.27 11.21 -18.67
C ASP A 113 0.59 12.63 -18.18
N VAL A 114 1.71 13.17 -18.65
CA VAL A 114 2.24 14.48 -18.22
C VAL A 114 1.35 15.67 -18.58
N ARG A 115 0.35 15.46 -19.46
CA ARG A 115 -0.62 16.49 -19.84
C ARG A 115 -1.74 16.65 -18.82
N LYS A 116 -1.85 15.71 -17.87
CA LYS A 116 -2.84 15.74 -16.80
C LYS A 116 -2.20 16.28 -15.52
N PRO A 117 -2.99 16.94 -14.65
CA PRO A 117 -2.51 17.32 -13.33
C PRO A 117 -2.01 16.12 -12.53
N ILE A 118 -0.92 16.30 -11.80
CA ILE A 118 -0.45 15.29 -10.84
C ILE A 118 -1.51 15.06 -9.76
N LYS A 119 -1.68 13.81 -9.31
CA LYS A 119 -2.62 13.47 -8.24
C LYS A 119 -1.93 13.56 -6.88
N GLN A 120 -2.55 14.21 -5.90
CA GLN A 120 -1.97 14.29 -4.53
C GLN A 120 -2.35 13.10 -3.66
N GLY A 121 -3.42 12.40 -4.00
CA GLY A 121 -3.85 11.22 -3.27
C GLY A 121 -5.01 10.51 -3.94
N LEU A 122 -5.42 9.41 -3.31
CA LEU A 122 -6.52 8.56 -3.71
C LEU A 122 -7.32 8.20 -2.45
N ARG A 123 -8.64 8.36 -2.50
CA ARG A 123 -9.54 7.83 -1.48
C ARG A 123 -9.94 6.42 -1.87
N LEU A 124 -9.71 5.49 -0.98
CA LEU A 124 -10.16 4.11 -1.06
C LEU A 124 -11.28 3.91 -0.05
N GLN A 125 -12.25 3.08 -0.38
CA GLN A 125 -13.31 2.70 0.54
C GLN A 125 -13.30 1.19 0.71
N SER A 126 -13.33 0.72 1.95
CA SER A 126 -13.46 -0.70 2.26
C SER A 126 -14.90 -1.19 2.00
N PRO A 127 -15.12 -2.50 1.88
CA PRO A 127 -16.48 -3.07 1.85
C PRO A 127 -17.31 -2.75 3.09
N SER A 128 -16.66 -2.50 4.24
CA SER A 128 -17.30 -2.05 5.49
C SER A 128 -17.66 -0.56 5.49
N GLY A 129 -17.30 0.19 4.44
CA GLY A 129 -17.58 1.62 4.29
C GLY A 129 -16.52 2.56 4.87
N GLU A 130 -15.46 2.02 5.47
CA GLU A 130 -14.35 2.81 6.02
C GLU A 130 -13.53 3.44 4.90
N GLU A 131 -13.22 4.73 5.02
CA GLU A 131 -12.40 5.45 4.06
C GLU A 131 -10.92 5.46 4.46
N LEU A 132 -10.06 5.15 3.49
CA LEU A 132 -8.62 5.26 3.60
C LEU A 132 -8.10 6.27 2.58
N MET A 133 -7.38 7.30 3.04
CA MET A 133 -6.71 8.25 2.16
C MET A 133 -5.25 7.81 1.92
N VAL A 134 -4.93 7.47 0.67
CA VAL A 134 -3.58 7.19 0.22
C VAL A 134 -2.99 8.48 -0.34
N LEU A 135 -1.90 8.97 0.23
CA LEU A 135 -1.21 10.16 -0.25
C LEU A 135 -0.07 9.78 -1.20
N PHE A 136 0.13 10.59 -2.24
CA PHE A 136 1.17 10.38 -3.24
C PHE A 136 2.29 11.39 -3.07
N THR A 137 3.53 10.88 -3.09
CA THR A 137 4.75 11.70 -3.18
C THR A 137 5.52 11.29 -4.41
N TYR A 138 6.03 12.26 -5.15
CA TYR A 138 6.73 12.04 -6.41
C TYR A 138 8.23 12.24 -6.24
N GLU A 139 9.02 11.28 -6.69
CA GLU A 139 10.47 11.41 -6.75
C GLU A 139 10.90 11.89 -8.13
N LYS A 140 11.89 12.80 -8.18
CA LYS A 140 12.45 13.34 -9.44
C LYS A 140 11.40 13.97 -10.37
N LEU A 141 10.39 14.60 -9.80
CA LEU A 141 9.36 15.29 -10.57
C LEU A 141 10.00 16.50 -11.29
N PRO A 142 9.87 16.61 -12.63
CA PRO A 142 10.28 17.80 -13.37
C PRO A 142 9.48 19.04 -12.94
N THR A 143 9.83 20.20 -13.52
CA THR A 143 9.06 21.43 -13.35
C THR A 143 7.57 21.20 -13.63
N PHE A 144 6.71 21.58 -12.68
CA PHE A 144 5.26 21.54 -12.82
C PHE A 144 4.64 22.81 -12.27
N CYS A 145 3.42 23.09 -12.68
CA CYS A 145 2.71 24.30 -12.30
C CYS A 145 2.00 24.12 -10.95
N TYR A 146 2.31 24.99 -9.99
CA TYR A 146 1.66 24.98 -8.67
C TYR A 146 0.16 25.39 -8.70
N GLY A 147 -0.29 26.00 -9.80
CA GLY A 147 -1.69 26.37 -10.00
C GLY A 147 -2.51 25.20 -10.51
N CYS A 148 -2.13 24.64 -11.66
CA CYS A 148 -2.91 23.61 -12.36
C CYS A 148 -2.38 22.17 -12.20
N GLY A 149 -1.20 21.97 -11.62
CA GLY A 149 -0.61 20.65 -11.37
C GLY A 149 0.00 19.95 -12.59
N VAL A 150 -0.03 20.57 -13.77
CA VAL A 150 0.48 19.98 -15.02
C VAL A 150 1.99 20.19 -15.14
N LEU A 151 2.69 19.19 -15.68
CA LEU A 151 4.14 19.25 -15.90
C LEU A 151 4.51 20.14 -17.11
N GLY A 152 5.71 20.71 -17.08
CA GLY A 152 6.33 21.39 -18.22
C GLY A 152 6.28 22.92 -18.20
N HIS A 153 5.60 23.53 -17.24
CA HIS A 153 5.59 24.99 -17.07
C HIS A 153 5.47 25.38 -15.59
N ILE A 154 5.73 26.66 -15.30
CA ILE A 154 5.58 27.24 -13.95
C ILE A 154 4.30 28.07 -13.86
N LEU A 155 3.89 28.42 -12.63
CA LEU A 155 2.68 29.21 -12.35
C LEU A 155 2.58 30.50 -13.18
N ARG A 156 3.70 31.21 -13.36
CA ARG A 156 3.74 32.47 -14.12
C ARG A 156 3.36 32.28 -15.60
N ASP A 157 3.68 31.12 -16.16
CA ASP A 157 3.50 30.83 -17.58
C ASP A 157 2.23 29.97 -17.80
N CYS A 158 1.35 29.90 -16.79
CA CYS A 158 0.17 29.06 -16.78
C CYS A 158 -1.04 29.76 -17.43
N ALA A 159 -1.41 29.33 -18.63
CA ALA A 159 -2.54 29.89 -19.37
C ALA A 159 -3.86 29.81 -18.59
N SER A 160 -4.16 28.65 -17.98
CA SER A 160 -5.39 28.48 -17.19
C SER A 160 -5.46 29.44 -15.99
N ARG A 161 -4.30 29.74 -15.38
CA ARG A 161 -4.25 30.70 -14.27
C ARG A 161 -4.44 32.14 -14.72
N LEU A 162 -3.92 32.51 -15.90
CA LEU A 162 -4.20 33.83 -16.48
C LEU A 162 -5.69 33.99 -16.74
N GLU A 163 -6.34 33.00 -17.37
CA GLU A 163 -7.77 33.01 -17.65
C GLU A 163 -8.62 33.13 -16.36
N GLU A 164 -8.29 32.39 -15.31
CA GLU A 164 -8.93 32.50 -14.00
C GLU A 164 -8.80 33.91 -13.39
N LEU A 165 -7.64 34.55 -13.54
CA LEU A 165 -7.40 35.91 -13.03
C LEU A 165 -8.19 36.96 -13.82
N GLU A 166 -8.26 36.82 -15.14
CA GLU A 166 -9.07 37.68 -16.01
C GLU A 166 -10.57 37.58 -15.70
N ARG A 167 -11.04 36.37 -15.34
CA ARG A 167 -12.42 36.12 -14.89
C ARG A 167 -12.70 36.57 -13.45
N GLY A 168 -11.69 37.01 -12.71
CA GLY A 168 -11.82 37.40 -11.30
C GLY A 168 -11.93 36.23 -10.30
N GLU A 169 -11.68 35.00 -10.76
CA GLU A 169 -11.82 33.75 -9.98
C GLU A 169 -10.47 33.32 -9.34
N GLY A 170 -9.34 33.81 -9.86
CA GLY A 170 -7.98 33.39 -9.50
C GLY A 170 -7.39 33.91 -8.18
N ARG A 171 -8.21 34.35 -7.21
CA ARG A 171 -7.73 34.82 -5.88
C ARG A 171 -7.62 33.72 -4.82
N GLY A 172 -7.88 32.46 -5.17
CA GLY A 172 -7.79 31.32 -4.26
C GLY A 172 -6.36 30.83 -4.00
N GLU A 173 -6.22 30.08 -2.90
CA GLU A 173 -5.01 29.36 -2.49
C GLU A 173 -4.54 28.37 -3.58
N LEU A 174 -3.23 28.21 -3.76
CA LEU A 174 -2.69 27.31 -4.78
C LEU A 174 -3.03 25.86 -4.43
N GLN A 175 -3.59 25.12 -5.39
CA GLN A 175 -3.96 23.70 -5.19
C GLN A 175 -2.74 22.82 -4.93
N TYR A 176 -1.57 23.21 -5.42
CA TYR A 176 -0.32 22.49 -5.22
C TYR A 176 0.67 23.41 -4.49
N GLY A 177 1.24 22.92 -3.38
CA GLY A 177 2.13 23.67 -2.47
C GLY A 177 3.39 22.90 -2.10
N ALA A 178 4.02 23.25 -0.97
CA ALA A 178 5.29 22.69 -0.47
C ALA A 178 5.20 21.21 -0.05
N TRP A 179 4.88 20.34 -1.01
CA TRP A 179 4.85 18.90 -0.88
C TRP A 179 6.13 18.32 -1.49
N PHE A 180 7.26 18.65 -0.87
CA PHE A 180 8.56 18.03 -1.13
C PHE A 180 9.32 17.88 0.20
#